data_AF-A0A8B9HRB0-F1
#
_entry.id   AF-A0A8B9HRB0-F1
#
_cell.length_a   1.000
_cell.length_b   1.000
_cell.length_c   1.000
_cell.angle_alpha   90.00
_cell.angle_beta   90.00
_cell.angle_gamma   90.00
#
_symmetry.space_group_name_H-M   'P 1'
#
loop_
_entity.id
_entity.type
_entity.pdbx_description
1 polymer ?
#
loop_
_entity_poly.entity_id
_entity_poly.type
_entity_poly.pdbx_seq_one_letter_code
_entity_poly.pdbx_strand_id
1 'polypeptide(L)'
;ILTTPAILQAIFTYKIISVDKTKVVQNVPDALAAYVPPVLLTNLKSVDVTLINKKSWSQQQATVLFGAVSKSTVDTEMLSESVLQGFTCSSVKTLSLGRVKQLVKACRPRTGRKKVVLKESQLTCMYNAVKYDTTLSFTDVPSDMLLYYSYDKVPKVNCRSYFSALGSADFSVLSSVLNKQSVLFSNAQNCLGISGFKLSKDQVGVLGNMICTLNPSYIQNSDPLILENLKNCGDLSDAQVTAIQTLIFSGNTQYGNPSAWNLQTLQKLGILPLYFKQDFWAKFSFSVRKRYYRSFMLSLRKNKTPKWKLRRLFRSSTATDYKHSADCTVGNITAVTIADDSFPYGYDSIQFDLCLDVTVLNENLASVTEKVVDESYQMIILDKLNQVSLYPSGLPESVVQLLGSTSRVANVSDISKWNITTIDTLSSLMNPDDGDWTSEQSKAVITKYLKVGNTLGTDEFNAIGSNLCSLDVSVLQTINAVNVENALTLDVSSCSIGQKSALYNITKHSFNSLLSDPTTFYFLISPYLGNKKIHKNRPTYTIFFTFCV
;
A
#
# COMPACT_ATOMS: atom_id res chain seq x y z
N ILE A 1 -8.38 21.15 6.88
CA ILE A 1 -7.16 20.85 6.09
C ILE A 1 -6.93 19.35 5.98
N LEU A 2 -6.83 18.57 7.07
CA LEU A 2 -6.55 17.13 6.94
C LEU A 2 -7.71 16.28 6.39
N THR A 3 -8.92 16.85 6.36
CA THR A 3 -10.11 16.25 5.76
C THR A 3 -10.33 16.67 4.30
N THR A 4 -9.50 17.56 3.74
CA THR A 4 -9.65 17.99 2.34
C THR A 4 -8.96 17.01 1.40
N PRO A 5 -9.36 16.95 0.11
CA PRO A 5 -8.68 16.18 -0.92
C PRO A 5 -7.17 16.36 -0.93
N ALA A 6 -6.42 15.29 -1.25
CA ALA A 6 -4.97 15.27 -1.26
C ALA A 6 -4.36 16.37 -2.15
N ILE A 7 -5.00 16.68 -3.27
CA ILE A 7 -4.58 17.73 -4.18
C ILE A 7 -4.63 19.13 -3.53
N LEU A 8 -5.68 19.43 -2.77
CA LEU A 8 -5.79 20.70 -2.04
C LEU A 8 -4.74 20.80 -0.92
N GLN A 9 -4.42 19.67 -0.28
CA GLN A 9 -3.33 19.60 0.71
C GLN A 9 -1.97 19.89 0.06
N ALA A 10 -1.71 19.35 -1.14
CA ALA A 10 -0.51 19.61 -1.91
C ALA A 10 -0.40 21.10 -2.30
N ILE A 11 -1.45 21.66 -2.90
CA ILE A 11 -1.51 23.08 -3.32
C ILE A 11 -1.29 24.00 -2.12
N PHE A 12 -1.95 23.72 -0.98
CA PHE A 12 -1.80 24.51 0.23
C PHE A 12 -0.36 24.43 0.79
N THR A 13 0.26 23.24 0.75
CA THR A 13 1.65 23.06 1.16
C THR A 13 2.59 23.88 0.27
N TYR A 14 2.39 23.87 -1.04
CA TYR A 14 3.20 24.64 -1.97
C TYR A 14 3.07 26.15 -1.73
N LYS A 15 1.86 26.64 -1.41
CA LYS A 15 1.64 28.04 -1.00
C LYS A 15 2.38 28.42 0.28
N ILE A 16 2.53 27.50 1.24
CA ILE A 16 3.34 27.75 2.44
C ILE A 16 4.83 27.82 2.07
N ILE A 17 5.28 26.88 1.25
CA ILE A 17 6.68 26.78 0.81
C ILE A 17 7.12 28.02 0.02
N SER A 18 6.23 28.57 -0.82
CA SER A 18 6.55 29.74 -1.64
C SER A 18 6.83 31.02 -0.84
N VAL A 19 6.36 31.09 0.42
CA VAL A 19 6.66 32.21 1.34
C VAL A 19 8.14 32.21 1.74
N ASP A 20 8.69 31.05 2.10
CA ASP A 20 10.12 30.90 2.42
C ASP A 20 10.57 29.45 2.23
N LYS A 21 11.22 29.18 1.09
CA LYS A 21 11.77 27.87 0.73
C LYS A 21 12.90 27.39 1.65
N THR A 22 13.44 28.26 2.49
CA THR A 22 14.56 27.92 3.40
C THR A 22 14.09 27.52 4.79
N LYS A 23 12.81 27.73 5.11
CA LYS A 23 12.18 27.39 6.40
C LYS A 23 11.07 26.35 6.27
N VAL A 24 11.17 25.48 5.27
CA VAL A 24 10.13 24.47 4.95
C VAL A 24 9.84 23.57 6.15
N VAL A 25 10.87 23.16 6.88
CA VAL A 25 10.73 22.33 8.08
C VAL A 25 9.93 23.08 9.15
N GLN A 26 10.20 24.36 9.40
CA GLN A 26 9.51 25.17 10.41
C GLN A 26 8.08 25.54 9.99
N ASN A 27 7.87 25.90 8.73
CA ASN A 27 6.63 26.52 8.25
C ASN A 27 5.56 25.49 7.88
N VAL A 28 5.95 24.33 7.33
CA VAL A 28 4.98 23.32 6.87
C VAL A 28 4.45 22.53 8.08
N PRO A 29 3.13 22.47 8.29
CA PRO A 29 2.53 21.66 9.37
C PRO A 29 2.91 20.18 9.29
N ASP A 30 3.01 19.52 10.44
CA ASP A 30 3.55 18.15 10.54
C ASP A 30 2.80 17.12 9.70
N ALA A 31 1.48 17.29 9.58
CA ALA A 31 0.62 16.40 8.82
C ALA A 31 0.62 16.68 7.30
N LEU A 32 1.22 17.80 6.86
CA LEU A 32 1.42 18.14 5.45
C LEU A 32 2.84 17.87 4.96
N ALA A 33 3.72 17.39 5.83
CA ALA A 33 5.12 17.14 5.52
C ALA A 33 5.32 16.20 4.32
N ALA A 34 4.43 15.23 4.12
CA ALA A 34 4.47 14.29 3.00
C ALA A 34 4.35 14.98 1.61
N TYR A 35 3.84 16.21 1.55
CA TYR A 35 3.71 17.00 0.32
C TYR A 35 4.92 17.91 0.04
N VAL A 36 5.95 17.89 0.89
CA VAL A 36 7.17 18.67 0.67
C VAL A 36 8.04 18.02 -0.42
N PRO A 37 8.44 18.74 -1.48
CA PRO A 37 9.33 18.19 -2.49
C PRO A 37 10.69 17.76 -1.89
N PRO A 38 11.19 16.53 -2.15
CA PRO A 38 12.43 16.03 -1.57
C PRO A 38 13.65 16.91 -1.82
N VAL A 39 13.70 17.62 -2.95
CA VAL A 39 14.81 18.53 -3.28
C VAL A 39 14.99 19.64 -2.24
N LEU A 40 13.90 20.13 -1.64
CA LEU A 40 13.94 21.21 -0.65
C LEU A 40 14.51 20.74 0.71
N LEU A 41 14.69 19.43 0.88
CA LEU A 41 15.20 18.81 2.08
C LEU A 41 16.70 18.49 2.00
N THR A 42 17.33 18.73 0.84
CA THR A 42 18.74 18.40 0.57
C THR A 42 19.72 19.32 1.28
N ASN A 43 19.40 20.62 1.40
CA ASN A 43 20.31 21.66 1.89
C ASN A 43 19.66 22.50 3.00
N LEU A 44 19.32 21.84 4.11
CA LEU A 44 18.78 22.54 5.28
C LEU A 44 19.83 23.45 5.91
N LYS A 45 19.52 24.75 6.07
CA LYS A 45 20.39 25.72 6.75
C LYS A 45 20.68 25.35 8.21
N SER A 46 19.70 24.73 8.87
CA SER A 46 19.79 24.27 10.26
C SER A 46 18.98 22.99 10.43
N VAL A 47 19.51 22.03 11.18
CA VAL A 47 18.84 20.75 11.46
C VAL A 47 18.24 20.78 12.87
N ASP A 48 16.95 21.06 12.96
CA ASP A 48 16.18 20.91 14.21
C ASP A 48 15.58 19.50 14.27
N VAL A 49 16.29 18.61 14.97
CA VAL A 49 15.89 17.20 15.10
C VAL A 49 14.53 17.06 15.81
N THR A 50 14.24 17.91 16.79
CA THR A 50 12.99 17.88 17.55
C THR A 50 11.80 18.18 16.65
N LEU A 51 11.94 19.15 15.76
CA LEU A 51 10.89 19.52 14.83
C LEU A 51 10.75 18.49 13.70
N ILE A 52 11.86 18.00 13.15
CA ILE A 52 11.86 16.96 12.11
C ILE A 52 11.18 15.67 12.60
N ASN A 53 11.41 15.28 13.86
CA ASN A 53 10.84 14.05 14.42
C ASN A 53 9.31 14.06 14.54
N LYS A 54 8.68 15.23 14.62
CA LYS A 54 7.21 15.36 14.71
C LYS A 54 6.50 15.13 13.38
N LYS A 55 7.24 15.20 12.27
CA LYS A 55 6.67 15.17 10.92
C LYS A 55 6.55 13.76 10.34
N SER A 56 5.54 13.59 9.49
CA SER A 56 5.33 12.36 8.71
C SER A 56 5.96 12.49 7.33
N TRP A 57 7.20 12.04 7.22
CA TRP A 57 7.99 11.98 6.00
C TRP A 57 7.68 10.71 5.18
N SER A 58 7.69 10.84 3.86
CA SER A 58 7.78 9.70 2.95
C SER A 58 9.18 9.09 3.00
N GLN A 59 9.31 7.85 2.52
CA GLN A 59 10.61 7.16 2.44
C GLN A 59 11.66 7.99 1.67
N GLN A 60 11.26 8.65 0.58
CA GLN A 60 12.19 9.42 -0.24
C GLN A 60 12.66 10.68 0.50
N GLN A 61 11.74 11.41 1.13
CA GLN A 61 12.07 12.59 1.93
C GLN A 61 13.00 12.22 3.09
N ALA A 62 12.68 11.13 3.79
CA ALA A 62 13.51 10.61 4.87
C ALA A 62 14.91 10.24 4.37
N THR A 63 15.03 9.61 3.20
CA THR A 63 16.33 9.22 2.61
C THR A 63 17.25 10.43 2.39
N VAL A 64 16.69 11.53 1.90
CA VAL A 64 17.44 12.77 1.68
C VAL A 64 17.83 13.44 3.01
N LEU A 65 16.91 13.50 3.97
CA LEU A 65 17.14 14.13 5.28
C LEU A 65 18.10 13.35 6.20
N PHE A 66 18.10 12.02 6.08
CA PHE A 66 18.69 11.14 7.09
C PHE A 66 20.18 11.41 7.34
N GLY A 67 20.94 11.70 6.28
CA GLY A 67 22.37 12.01 6.40
C GLY A 67 22.66 13.21 7.30
N ALA A 68 21.88 14.29 7.16
CA ALA A 68 22.05 15.49 7.98
C ALA A 68 21.57 15.27 9.42
N VAL A 69 20.43 14.58 9.59
CA VAL A 69 19.83 14.32 10.92
C VAL A 69 20.70 13.36 11.74
N SER A 70 21.20 12.28 11.14
CA SER A 70 22.01 11.27 11.82
C SER A 70 23.34 11.83 12.36
N LYS A 71 23.90 12.84 11.70
CA LYS A 71 25.08 13.60 12.13
C LYS A 71 24.79 14.61 13.24
N SER A 72 23.60 15.22 13.21
CA SER A 72 23.25 16.34 14.09
C SER A 72 22.67 15.89 15.44
N THR A 73 22.01 14.74 15.49
CA THR A 73 21.48 14.21 16.75
C THR A 73 22.60 13.69 17.65
N VAL A 74 22.48 13.85 18.97
CA VAL A 74 23.37 13.19 19.95
C VAL A 74 22.80 11.82 20.33
N ASP A 75 21.48 11.72 20.51
CA ASP A 75 20.78 10.48 20.87
C ASP A 75 20.03 9.90 19.66
N THR A 76 20.48 8.75 19.14
CA THR A 76 19.79 8.06 18.04
C THR A 76 18.46 7.46 18.47
N GLU A 77 18.28 7.19 19.76
CA GLU A 77 17.08 6.53 20.28
C GLU A 77 15.87 7.45 20.20
N MET A 78 16.06 8.78 20.17
CA MET A 78 15.00 9.78 20.02
C MET A 78 14.46 9.93 18.60
N LEU A 79 15.11 9.35 17.58
CA LEU A 79 14.66 9.49 16.20
C LEU A 79 13.32 8.79 15.96
N SER A 80 12.40 9.49 15.27
CA SER A 80 11.09 8.93 14.93
C SER A 80 11.23 7.84 13.86
N GLU A 81 10.25 6.94 13.79
CA GLU A 81 10.18 5.91 12.74
C GLU A 81 10.18 6.54 11.35
N SER A 82 9.57 7.71 11.23
CA SER A 82 9.46 8.44 9.98
C SER A 82 10.79 8.98 9.48
N VAL A 83 11.75 9.23 10.37
CA VAL A 83 13.12 9.61 9.99
C VAL A 83 13.96 8.36 9.75
N LEU A 84 13.86 7.37 10.65
CA LEU A 84 14.69 6.16 10.62
C LEU A 84 14.49 5.32 9.36
N GLN A 85 13.31 5.37 8.73
CA GLN A 85 13.09 4.73 7.42
C GLN A 85 14.01 5.30 6.33
N GLY A 86 14.63 6.47 6.52
CA GLY A 86 15.59 7.07 5.59
C GLY A 86 17.01 6.48 5.64
N PHE A 87 17.28 5.50 6.51
CA PHE A 87 18.61 4.91 6.65
C PHE A 87 19.16 4.37 5.32
N THR A 88 20.35 4.79 4.89
CA THR A 88 21.02 4.19 3.72
C THR A 88 22.51 3.98 3.96
N CYS A 89 23.10 3.00 3.25
CA CYS A 89 24.54 2.74 3.29
C CYS A 89 25.37 4.00 2.99
N SER A 90 25.00 4.75 1.95
CA SER A 90 25.71 5.98 1.58
C SER A 90 25.60 7.05 2.67
N SER A 91 24.42 7.21 3.29
CA SER A 91 24.22 8.21 4.34
C SER A 91 25.06 7.96 5.60
N VAL A 92 25.27 6.69 5.95
CA VAL A 92 26.01 6.31 7.17
C VAL A 92 27.49 6.03 6.94
N LYS A 93 27.95 5.99 5.68
CA LYS A 93 29.35 5.70 5.32
C LYS A 93 30.36 6.61 6.03
N THR A 94 29.97 7.86 6.28
CA THR A 94 30.83 8.87 6.95
C THR A 94 30.76 8.84 8.48
N LEU A 95 29.89 8.00 9.06
CA LEU A 95 29.71 7.89 10.51
C LEU A 95 30.64 6.82 11.10
N SER A 96 31.00 6.96 12.37
CA SER A 96 31.75 5.93 13.08
C SER A 96 30.93 4.65 13.21
N LEU A 97 31.59 3.49 13.23
CA LEU A 97 30.91 2.20 13.36
C LEU A 97 30.03 2.12 14.62
N GLY A 98 30.48 2.67 15.75
CA GLY A 98 29.70 2.76 16.98
C GLY A 98 28.40 3.54 16.78
N ARG A 99 28.46 4.63 16.00
CA ARG A 99 27.28 5.42 15.66
C ARG A 99 26.32 4.68 14.74
N VAL A 100 26.82 3.96 13.74
CA VAL A 100 26.00 3.14 12.86
C VAL A 100 25.27 2.06 13.65
N LYS A 101 25.95 1.39 14.60
CA LYS A 101 25.34 0.40 15.50
C LYS A 101 24.19 1.00 16.33
N GLN A 102 24.38 2.20 16.88
CA GLN A 102 23.32 2.92 17.60
C GLN A 102 22.11 3.25 16.70
N LEU A 103 22.32 3.59 15.43
CA LEU A 103 21.24 3.83 14.46
C LEU A 103 20.50 2.55 14.08
N VAL A 104 21.21 1.43 13.87
CA VAL A 104 20.59 0.12 13.65
C VAL A 104 19.76 -0.26 14.87
N LYS A 105 20.32 -0.07 16.07
CA LYS A 105 19.61 -0.33 17.32
C LYS A 105 18.34 0.50 17.42
N ALA A 106 18.39 1.78 17.03
CA ALA A 106 17.23 2.68 17.06
C ALA A 106 16.08 2.23 16.13
N CYS A 107 16.37 1.42 15.11
CA CYS A 107 15.37 0.90 14.18
C CYS A 107 14.61 -0.34 14.72
N ARG A 108 15.00 -0.88 15.89
CA ARG A 108 14.34 -2.07 16.48
C ARG A 108 12.87 -1.84 16.83
N PRO A 109 12.03 -2.88 16.87
CA PRO A 109 10.65 -2.77 17.38
C PRO A 109 10.64 -2.22 18.82
N ARG A 110 9.68 -1.33 19.13
CA ARG A 110 9.49 -0.77 20.47
C ARG A 110 8.01 -0.67 20.81
N THR A 111 7.68 -0.95 22.06
CA THR A 111 6.32 -0.75 22.59
C THR A 111 5.91 0.72 22.44
N GLY A 112 4.70 0.97 21.94
CA GLY A 112 4.17 2.33 21.76
C GLY A 112 4.73 3.09 20.55
N ARG A 113 5.57 2.48 19.71
CA ARG A 113 6.06 3.08 18.45
C ARG A 113 5.69 2.22 17.26
N LYS A 114 5.32 2.86 16.14
CA LYS A 114 5.14 2.16 14.86
C LYS A 114 6.46 1.51 14.43
N LYS A 115 6.33 0.37 13.74
CA LYS A 115 7.48 -0.33 13.14
C LYS A 115 8.13 0.56 12.08
N VAL A 116 9.47 0.63 12.07
CA VAL A 116 10.22 1.32 11.01
C VAL A 116 10.12 0.49 9.73
N VAL A 117 9.61 1.10 8.66
CA VAL A 117 9.51 0.44 7.35
C VAL A 117 10.86 0.54 6.64
N LEU A 118 11.47 -0.61 6.33
CA LEU A 118 12.80 -0.69 5.74
C LEU A 118 12.76 -1.55 4.47
N LYS A 119 13.52 -1.15 3.46
CA LYS A 119 13.70 -1.86 2.20
C LYS A 119 14.83 -2.89 2.30
N GLU A 120 14.78 -3.91 1.46
CA GLU A 120 15.80 -4.96 1.36
C GLU A 120 17.26 -4.45 1.31
N SER A 121 17.53 -3.39 0.54
CA SER A 121 18.86 -2.78 0.45
C SER A 121 19.31 -2.16 1.77
N GLN A 122 18.40 -1.56 2.53
CA GLN A 122 18.66 -0.97 3.84
C GLN A 122 18.94 -2.08 4.86
N LEU A 123 18.13 -3.14 4.86
CA LEU A 123 18.29 -4.28 5.77
C LEU A 123 19.61 -5.01 5.54
N THR A 124 19.98 -5.24 4.28
CA THR A 124 21.27 -5.84 3.92
C THR A 124 22.43 -4.97 4.35
N CYS A 125 22.30 -3.65 4.19
CA CYS A 125 23.29 -2.68 4.67
C CYS A 125 23.47 -2.73 6.19
N MET A 126 22.36 -2.68 6.94
CA MET A 126 22.37 -2.74 8.40
C MET A 126 23.03 -4.02 8.90
N TYR A 127 22.68 -5.18 8.33
CA TYR A 127 23.31 -6.45 8.66
C TYR A 127 24.82 -6.39 8.43
N ASN A 128 25.27 -5.90 7.27
CA ASN A 128 26.70 -5.79 6.98
C ASN A 128 27.46 -4.90 7.96
N ALA A 129 26.83 -3.86 8.50
CA ALA A 129 27.42 -2.98 9.50
C ALA A 129 27.55 -3.64 10.88
N VAL A 130 26.68 -4.58 11.24
CA VAL A 130 26.63 -5.16 12.59
C VAL A 130 27.00 -6.65 12.67
N LYS A 131 27.24 -7.33 11.54
CA LYS A 131 27.47 -8.79 11.48
C LYS A 131 28.65 -9.34 12.29
N TYR A 132 29.58 -8.49 12.72
CA TYR A 132 30.72 -8.85 13.56
C TYR A 132 30.59 -8.38 15.01
N ASP A 133 29.46 -7.74 15.36
CA ASP A 133 29.20 -7.30 16.73
C ASP A 133 28.59 -8.44 17.55
N THR A 134 29.38 -8.98 18.48
CA THR A 134 28.94 -10.05 19.38
C THR A 134 28.17 -9.55 20.59
N THR A 135 28.08 -8.23 20.80
CA THR A 135 27.39 -7.62 21.95
C THR A 135 25.89 -7.41 21.72
N LEU A 136 25.44 -7.46 20.47
CA LEU A 136 24.04 -7.24 20.11
C LEU A 136 23.24 -8.54 20.23
N SER A 137 22.08 -8.46 20.87
CA SER A 137 21.09 -9.52 20.83
C SER A 137 20.19 -9.42 19.59
N PHE A 138 19.46 -10.49 19.27
CA PHE A 138 18.51 -10.47 18.16
C PHE A 138 17.35 -9.47 18.35
N THR A 139 17.09 -9.04 19.58
CA THR A 139 16.06 -8.04 19.90
C THR A 139 16.62 -6.61 19.93
N ASP A 140 17.94 -6.43 19.90
CA ASP A 140 18.58 -5.12 19.77
C ASP A 140 18.52 -4.56 18.34
N VAL A 141 18.09 -5.36 17.36
CA VAL A 141 18.09 -4.98 15.94
C VAL A 141 16.69 -5.07 15.33
N PRO A 142 16.43 -4.47 14.16
CA PRO A 142 15.15 -4.62 13.47
C PRO A 142 14.89 -6.10 13.15
N SER A 143 13.71 -6.62 13.47
CA SER A 143 13.35 -8.01 13.16
C SER A 143 13.50 -8.33 11.67
N ASP A 144 13.22 -7.37 10.79
CA ASP A 144 13.36 -7.54 9.34
C ASP A 144 14.82 -7.71 8.90
N MET A 145 15.77 -7.17 9.66
CA MET A 145 17.20 -7.33 9.38
C MET A 145 17.62 -8.79 9.58
N LEU A 146 16.97 -9.50 10.51
CA LEU A 146 17.25 -10.90 10.79
C LEU A 146 16.95 -11.81 9.58
N LEU A 147 16.10 -11.39 8.64
CA LEU A 147 15.87 -12.12 7.38
C LEU A 147 17.16 -12.24 6.53
N TYR A 148 18.14 -11.38 6.78
CA TYR A 148 19.43 -11.33 6.09
C TYR A 148 20.57 -11.93 6.90
N TYR A 149 20.31 -12.39 8.12
CA TYR A 149 21.32 -12.98 8.99
C TYR A 149 21.84 -14.31 8.42
N SER A 150 23.14 -14.55 8.60
CA SER A 150 23.78 -15.84 8.30
C SER A 150 23.43 -16.84 9.40
N TYR A 151 22.42 -17.69 9.17
CA TYR A 151 21.94 -18.65 10.17
C TYR A 151 23.01 -19.67 10.62
N ASP A 152 23.95 -20.00 9.74
CA ASP A 152 25.16 -20.77 10.01
C ASP A 152 26.00 -20.20 11.17
N LYS A 153 25.87 -18.91 11.47
CA LYS A 153 26.54 -18.23 12.58
C LYS A 153 25.73 -18.18 13.87
N VAL A 154 24.48 -18.66 13.86
CA VAL A 154 23.63 -18.68 15.06
C VAL A 154 24.00 -19.91 15.89
N PRO A 155 24.48 -19.74 17.13
CA PRO A 155 24.77 -20.88 17.99
C PRO A 155 23.51 -21.74 18.19
N LYS A 156 23.65 -23.07 18.15
CA LYS A 156 22.51 -24.01 18.28
C LYS A 156 21.64 -23.71 19.49
N VAL A 157 22.26 -23.38 20.63
CA VAL A 157 21.57 -23.02 21.88
C VAL A 157 20.68 -21.77 21.76
N ASN A 158 20.98 -20.88 20.81
CA ASN A 158 20.29 -19.62 20.59
C ASN A 158 19.34 -19.65 19.39
N CYS A 159 19.21 -20.79 18.68
CA CYS A 159 18.41 -20.86 17.46
C CYS A 159 16.94 -20.49 17.72
N ARG A 160 16.40 -20.90 18.87
CA ARG A 160 15.02 -20.62 19.26
C ARG A 160 14.80 -19.13 19.52
N SER A 161 15.74 -18.47 20.20
CA SER A 161 15.72 -17.03 20.43
C SER A 161 15.81 -16.25 19.11
N TYR A 162 16.62 -16.73 18.16
CA TYR A 162 16.70 -16.16 16.81
C TYR A 162 15.34 -16.24 16.09
N PHE A 163 14.72 -17.44 16.02
CA PHE A 163 13.43 -17.58 15.34
C PHE A 163 12.30 -16.84 16.04
N SER A 164 12.32 -16.75 17.37
CA SER A 164 11.34 -15.95 18.12
C SER A 164 11.43 -14.45 17.76
N ALA A 165 12.65 -13.92 17.62
CA ALA A 165 12.85 -12.52 17.21
C ALA A 165 12.54 -12.31 15.71
N LEU A 166 12.93 -13.25 14.86
CA LEU A 166 12.63 -13.26 13.42
C LEU A 166 11.13 -13.39 13.16
N GLY A 167 10.38 -14.07 14.02
CA GLY A 167 8.93 -14.21 13.92
C GLY A 167 8.18 -12.88 13.99
N SER A 168 8.82 -11.79 14.40
CA SER A 168 8.22 -10.44 14.33
C SER A 168 8.52 -9.70 13.02
N ALA A 169 9.29 -10.31 12.11
CA ALA A 169 9.65 -9.71 10.83
C ALA A 169 8.46 -9.62 9.87
N ASP A 170 8.58 -8.71 8.91
CA ASP A 170 7.71 -8.64 7.74
C ASP A 170 8.38 -9.41 6.60
N PHE A 171 7.84 -10.59 6.31
CA PHE A 171 8.38 -11.47 5.27
C PHE A 171 8.08 -11.00 3.84
N SER A 172 7.25 -9.96 3.66
CA SER A 172 6.95 -9.37 2.36
C SER A 172 8.08 -8.50 1.81
N VAL A 173 9.04 -8.08 2.66
CA VAL A 173 10.20 -7.28 2.24
C VAL A 173 11.20 -8.07 1.38
N LEU A 174 11.16 -9.40 1.46
CA LEU A 174 12.05 -10.29 0.73
C LEU A 174 11.76 -10.24 -0.76
N SER A 175 12.78 -9.95 -1.58
CA SER A 175 12.63 -10.14 -3.01
C SER A 175 12.37 -11.60 -3.36
N SER A 176 11.55 -11.80 -4.39
CA SER A 176 11.26 -13.12 -4.96
C SER A 176 12.51 -13.81 -5.56
N VAL A 177 13.61 -13.08 -5.73
CA VAL A 177 14.85 -13.59 -6.34
C VAL A 177 15.64 -14.50 -5.40
N LEU A 178 15.64 -14.21 -4.10
CA LEU A 178 16.59 -14.83 -3.16
C LEU A 178 16.14 -16.16 -2.55
N ASN A 179 14.90 -16.62 -2.81
CA ASN A 179 14.28 -17.82 -2.20
C ASN A 179 14.50 -17.93 -0.67
N LYS A 180 14.64 -16.80 0.03
CA LYS A 180 15.01 -16.76 1.45
C LYS A 180 13.96 -17.39 2.35
N GLN A 181 12.68 -17.27 2.01
CA GLN A 181 11.58 -17.80 2.81
C GLN A 181 11.69 -19.33 3.00
N SER A 182 11.95 -20.08 1.92
CA SER A 182 12.11 -21.54 1.98
C SER A 182 13.31 -21.96 2.82
N VAL A 183 14.44 -21.27 2.64
CA VAL A 183 15.68 -21.54 3.41
C VAL A 183 15.48 -21.25 4.90
N LEU A 184 14.86 -20.11 5.23
CA LEU A 184 14.57 -19.74 6.62
C LEU A 184 13.64 -20.74 7.29
N PHE A 185 12.60 -21.20 6.59
CA PHE A 185 11.70 -22.20 7.15
C PHE A 185 12.40 -23.55 7.34
N SER A 186 13.23 -24.00 6.40
CA SER A 186 14.02 -25.23 6.58
C SER A 186 14.95 -25.16 7.80
N ASN A 187 15.59 -24.01 8.02
CA ASN A 187 16.38 -23.78 9.23
C ASN A 187 15.53 -23.78 10.51
N ALA A 188 14.31 -23.24 10.46
CA ALA A 188 13.36 -23.27 11.57
C ALA A 188 12.93 -24.71 11.89
N GLN A 189 12.71 -25.55 10.86
CA GLN A 189 12.39 -26.96 11.04
C GLN A 189 13.49 -27.69 11.81
N ASN A 190 14.75 -27.47 11.42
CA ASN A 190 15.91 -28.07 12.09
C ASN A 190 16.07 -27.56 13.53
N CYS A 191 15.84 -26.27 13.79
CA CYS A 191 15.93 -25.70 15.13
C CYS A 191 14.83 -26.21 16.08
N LEU A 192 13.60 -26.28 15.58
CA LEU A 192 12.41 -26.53 16.40
C LEU A 192 11.97 -28.00 16.40
N GLY A 193 12.70 -28.88 15.72
CA GLY A 193 12.37 -30.30 15.59
C GLY A 193 11.04 -30.53 14.86
N ILE A 194 10.72 -29.71 13.86
CA ILE A 194 9.47 -29.84 13.11
C ILE A 194 9.62 -31.02 12.13
N SER A 195 8.75 -32.03 12.30
CA SER A 195 8.66 -33.18 11.41
C SER A 195 7.28 -33.24 10.76
N GLY A 196 7.23 -33.65 9.49
CA GLY A 196 5.99 -33.68 8.71
C GLY A 196 5.38 -32.29 8.49
N PHE A 197 4.05 -32.21 8.50
CA PHE A 197 3.29 -30.98 8.22
C PHE A 197 2.52 -30.44 9.43
N LYS A 198 2.90 -30.83 10.65
CA LYS A 198 2.19 -30.45 11.88
C LYS A 198 3.08 -29.56 12.74
N LEU A 199 2.55 -28.42 13.16
CA LEU A 199 3.20 -27.53 14.13
C LEU A 199 2.45 -27.61 15.46
N SER A 200 3.21 -27.78 16.54
CA SER A 200 2.67 -27.66 17.90
C SER A 200 2.36 -26.20 18.23
N LYS A 201 1.54 -25.97 19.26
CA LYS A 201 1.25 -24.64 19.80
C LYS A 201 2.52 -23.82 20.06
N ASP A 202 3.54 -24.48 20.61
CA ASP A 202 4.83 -23.89 20.93
C ASP A 202 5.60 -23.45 19.66
N GLN A 203 5.64 -24.32 18.64
CA GLN A 203 6.29 -24.03 17.36
C GLN A 203 5.60 -22.89 16.62
N VAL A 204 4.26 -22.87 16.63
CA VAL A 204 3.45 -21.76 16.07
C VAL A 204 3.80 -20.44 16.77
N GLY A 205 3.96 -20.46 18.09
CA GLY A 205 4.36 -19.29 18.88
C GLY A 205 5.74 -18.77 18.50
N VAL A 206 6.73 -19.66 18.34
CA VAL A 206 8.11 -19.27 17.96
C VAL A 206 8.18 -18.76 16.52
N LEU A 207 7.44 -19.35 15.58
CA LEU A 207 7.48 -18.96 14.17
C LEU A 207 6.87 -17.57 13.92
N GLY A 208 5.90 -17.14 14.73
CA GLY A 208 5.26 -15.82 14.60
C GLY A 208 4.77 -15.57 13.17
N ASN A 209 5.09 -14.41 12.59
CA ASN A 209 4.74 -13.99 11.23
C ASN A 209 5.37 -14.86 10.12
N MET A 210 6.34 -15.73 10.42
CA MET A 210 6.82 -16.69 9.42
C MET A 210 5.68 -17.60 8.96
N ILE A 211 4.63 -17.77 9.78
CA ILE A 211 3.49 -18.59 9.37
C ILE A 211 2.78 -18.07 8.12
N CYS A 212 2.89 -16.77 7.82
CA CYS A 212 2.29 -16.13 6.65
C CYS A 212 2.88 -16.66 5.33
N THR A 213 4.07 -17.25 5.38
CA THR A 213 4.74 -17.83 4.21
C THR A 213 4.59 -19.34 4.11
N LEU A 214 3.85 -19.97 5.04
CA LEU A 214 3.74 -21.43 5.07
C LEU A 214 2.86 -21.96 3.96
N ASN A 215 3.24 -23.16 3.52
CA ASN A 215 2.42 -23.96 2.63
C ASN A 215 1.08 -24.31 3.31
N PRO A 216 -0.03 -24.36 2.55
CA PRO A 216 -1.35 -24.79 3.02
C PRO A 216 -1.36 -26.04 3.91
N SER A 217 -0.54 -27.05 3.62
CA SER A 217 -0.48 -28.29 4.42
C SER A 217 -0.08 -28.05 5.88
N TYR A 218 0.83 -27.11 6.14
CA TYR A 218 1.16 -26.75 7.53
C TYR A 218 -0.01 -26.06 8.21
N ILE A 219 -0.67 -25.13 7.51
CA ILE A 219 -1.81 -24.41 8.08
C ILE A 219 -2.93 -25.37 8.47
N GLN A 220 -3.27 -26.31 7.59
CA GLN A 220 -4.38 -27.22 7.79
C GLN A 220 -4.17 -28.20 8.95
N ASN A 221 -2.93 -28.65 9.19
CA ASN A 221 -2.64 -29.76 10.09
C ASN A 221 -2.01 -29.33 11.43
N SER A 222 -1.80 -28.03 11.65
CA SER A 222 -1.15 -27.49 12.85
C SER A 222 -2.14 -27.17 13.97
N ASP A 223 -1.59 -26.86 15.15
CA ASP A 223 -2.36 -26.37 16.28
C ASP A 223 -3.24 -25.16 15.92
N PRO A 224 -4.51 -25.09 16.38
CA PRO A 224 -5.44 -24.00 16.05
C PRO A 224 -4.97 -22.59 16.40
N LEU A 225 -3.97 -22.43 17.28
CA LEU A 225 -3.34 -21.13 17.54
C LEU A 225 -2.82 -20.47 16.26
N ILE A 226 -2.50 -21.25 15.22
CA ILE A 226 -2.04 -20.73 13.92
C ILE A 226 -3.03 -19.73 13.31
N LEU A 227 -4.34 -19.94 13.54
CA LEU A 227 -5.40 -19.04 13.07
C LEU A 227 -5.29 -17.63 13.66
N GLU A 228 -4.82 -17.52 14.91
CA GLU A 228 -4.65 -16.22 15.57
C GLU A 228 -3.47 -15.46 15.01
N ASN A 229 -2.38 -16.17 14.73
CA ASN A 229 -1.21 -15.57 14.10
C ASN A 229 -1.51 -15.18 12.63
N LEU A 230 -2.38 -15.93 11.92
CA LEU A 230 -2.73 -15.64 10.53
C LEU A 230 -3.53 -14.34 10.37
N LYS A 231 -4.16 -13.84 11.44
CA LYS A 231 -4.82 -12.52 11.47
C LYS A 231 -3.83 -11.38 11.27
N ASN A 232 -2.55 -11.59 11.57
CA ASN A 232 -1.50 -10.58 11.42
C ASN A 232 -0.85 -10.59 10.03
N CYS A 233 -1.21 -11.53 9.17
CA CYS A 233 -0.67 -11.60 7.82
C CYS A 233 -1.25 -10.51 6.92
N GLY A 234 -0.40 -9.93 6.05
CA GLY A 234 -0.81 -8.86 5.14
C GLY A 234 -1.81 -9.32 4.07
N ASP A 235 -1.46 -10.38 3.34
CA ASP A 235 -2.34 -11.00 2.36
C ASP A 235 -2.24 -12.53 2.44
N LEU A 236 -3.31 -13.22 2.04
CA LEU A 236 -3.41 -14.68 2.10
C LEU A 236 -3.72 -15.22 0.71
N SER A 237 -2.94 -16.20 0.26
CA SER A 237 -3.20 -16.87 -1.02
C SER A 237 -4.46 -17.74 -0.97
N ASP A 238 -5.08 -17.99 -2.11
CA ASP A 238 -6.29 -18.83 -2.19
C ASP A 238 -6.09 -20.24 -1.64
N ALA A 239 -4.88 -20.79 -1.78
CA ALA A 239 -4.53 -22.08 -1.23
C ALA A 239 -4.44 -22.03 0.30
N GLN A 240 -3.85 -20.97 0.87
CA GLN A 240 -3.83 -20.76 2.33
C GLN A 240 -5.25 -20.55 2.87
N VAL A 241 -6.07 -19.74 2.21
CA VAL A 241 -7.49 -19.52 2.57
C VAL A 241 -8.24 -20.85 2.62
N THR A 242 -8.03 -21.72 1.64
CA THR A 242 -8.65 -23.05 1.60
C THR A 242 -8.21 -23.90 2.81
N ALA A 243 -6.92 -23.93 3.12
CA ALA A 243 -6.42 -24.64 4.29
C ALA A 243 -6.96 -24.08 5.61
N ILE A 244 -7.09 -22.76 5.73
CA ILE A 244 -7.70 -22.09 6.89
C ILE A 244 -9.15 -22.53 7.04
N GLN A 245 -9.94 -22.49 5.96
CA GLN A 245 -11.33 -22.91 6.00
C GLN A 245 -11.46 -24.38 6.38
N THR A 246 -10.63 -25.27 5.83
CA THR A 246 -10.60 -26.69 6.21
C THR A 246 -10.31 -26.87 7.70
N LEU A 247 -9.31 -26.16 8.25
CA LEU A 247 -8.99 -26.22 9.68
C LEU A 247 -10.16 -25.73 10.53
N ILE A 248 -10.77 -24.59 10.18
CA ILE A 248 -11.89 -24.03 10.94
C ILE A 248 -13.14 -24.93 10.86
N PHE A 249 -13.43 -25.52 9.70
CA PHE A 249 -14.55 -26.46 9.52
C PHE A 249 -14.42 -27.77 10.29
N SER A 250 -13.21 -28.16 10.69
CA SER A 250 -13.01 -29.36 11.52
C SER A 250 -13.76 -29.31 12.85
N GLY A 251 -14.11 -28.12 13.34
CA GLY A 251 -14.71 -27.91 14.66
C GLY A 251 -13.73 -28.03 15.83
N ASN A 252 -12.51 -28.52 15.58
CA ASN A 252 -11.45 -28.70 16.58
C ASN A 252 -10.62 -27.42 16.79
N THR A 253 -11.28 -26.27 16.80
CA THR A 253 -10.66 -24.96 17.00
C THR A 253 -11.40 -24.22 18.10
N GLN A 254 -10.84 -23.11 18.57
CA GLN A 254 -11.54 -22.24 19.54
C GLN A 254 -12.86 -21.64 19.03
N TYR A 255 -13.16 -21.79 17.73
CA TYR A 255 -14.41 -21.34 17.11
C TYR A 255 -15.53 -22.38 17.20
N GLY A 256 -15.22 -23.62 17.63
CA GLY A 256 -16.19 -24.70 17.80
C GLY A 256 -16.81 -25.21 16.49
N ASN A 257 -17.84 -26.05 16.61
CA ASN A 257 -18.50 -26.70 15.48
C ASN A 257 -19.22 -25.68 14.56
N PRO A 258 -19.09 -25.78 13.22
CA PRO A 258 -19.78 -24.91 12.26
C PRO A 258 -21.28 -24.75 12.46
N SER A 259 -21.98 -25.78 12.91
CA SER A 259 -23.43 -25.74 13.15
C SER A 259 -23.83 -24.84 14.33
N ALA A 260 -22.89 -24.49 15.22
CA ALA A 260 -23.12 -23.62 16.36
C ALA A 260 -22.63 -22.18 16.12
N TRP A 261 -22.09 -21.87 14.93
CA TRP A 261 -21.53 -20.56 14.66
C TRP A 261 -22.59 -19.46 14.60
N ASN A 262 -22.23 -18.31 15.16
CA ASN A 262 -23.12 -17.16 15.26
C ASN A 262 -22.34 -15.85 15.08
N LEU A 263 -22.99 -14.72 15.38
CA LEU A 263 -22.36 -13.39 15.28
C LEU A 263 -21.06 -13.27 16.09
N GLN A 264 -20.99 -13.86 17.28
CA GLN A 264 -19.79 -13.82 18.11
C GLN A 264 -18.63 -14.58 17.45
N THR A 265 -18.91 -15.68 16.74
CA THR A 265 -17.89 -16.41 15.97
C THR A 265 -17.29 -15.51 14.90
N LEU A 266 -18.12 -14.80 14.13
CA LEU A 266 -17.66 -13.85 13.11
C LEU A 266 -16.81 -12.73 13.72
N GLN A 267 -17.23 -12.16 14.85
CA GLN A 267 -16.48 -11.13 15.56
C GLN A 267 -15.11 -11.64 16.06
N LYS A 268 -15.05 -12.86 16.61
CA LYS A 268 -13.80 -13.48 17.08
C LYS A 268 -12.82 -13.79 15.95
N LEU A 269 -13.32 -14.11 14.75
CA LEU A 269 -12.47 -14.38 13.57
C LEU A 269 -11.70 -13.15 13.08
N GLY A 270 -12.09 -11.94 13.49
CA GLY A 270 -11.37 -10.71 13.21
C GLY A 270 -11.34 -10.40 11.70
N ILE A 271 -10.13 -10.25 11.13
CA ILE A 271 -9.95 -9.88 9.72
C ILE A 271 -10.13 -11.05 8.75
N LEU A 272 -10.03 -12.31 9.21
CA LEU A 272 -10.04 -13.49 8.34
C LEU A 272 -11.27 -13.61 7.42
N PRO A 273 -12.51 -13.26 7.84
CA PRO A 273 -13.67 -13.30 6.96
C PRO A 273 -13.54 -12.47 5.67
N LEU A 274 -12.63 -11.48 5.62
CA LEU A 274 -12.31 -10.74 4.39
C LEU A 274 -11.89 -11.65 3.24
N TYR A 275 -11.28 -12.81 3.53
CA TYR A 275 -10.69 -13.70 2.53
C TYR A 275 -11.54 -14.94 2.23
N PHE A 276 -12.50 -15.29 3.09
CA PHE A 276 -13.21 -16.56 3.04
C PHE A 276 -14.22 -16.65 1.88
N LYS A 277 -14.39 -17.89 1.41
CA LYS A 277 -15.21 -18.26 0.26
C LYS A 277 -16.68 -18.46 0.64
N GLN A 278 -17.53 -18.64 -0.38
CA GLN A 278 -18.98 -18.72 -0.27
C GLN A 278 -19.48 -19.84 0.66
N ASP A 279 -18.80 -20.98 0.69
CA ASP A 279 -19.09 -22.11 1.56
C ASP A 279 -18.97 -21.80 3.06
N PHE A 280 -18.05 -20.89 3.44
CA PHE A 280 -17.98 -20.35 4.80
C PHE A 280 -19.20 -19.46 5.09
N TRP A 281 -19.52 -18.54 4.19
CA TRP A 281 -20.65 -17.62 4.37
C TRP A 281 -22.00 -18.35 4.40
N ALA A 282 -22.12 -19.49 3.71
CA ALA A 282 -23.30 -20.36 3.74
C ALA A 282 -23.58 -20.97 5.12
N LYS A 283 -22.62 -20.97 6.05
CA LYS A 283 -22.84 -21.43 7.44
C LYS A 283 -23.65 -20.45 8.29
N PHE A 284 -23.89 -19.23 7.80
CA PHE A 284 -24.58 -18.18 8.54
C PHE A 284 -25.90 -17.80 7.86
N SER A 285 -26.95 -17.62 8.66
CA SER A 285 -28.22 -17.09 8.17
C SER A 285 -28.03 -15.68 7.58
N PHE A 286 -28.93 -15.28 6.68
CA PHE A 286 -28.92 -13.94 6.09
C PHE A 286 -28.93 -12.83 7.16
N SER A 287 -29.73 -12.99 8.22
CA SER A 287 -29.84 -12.00 9.30
C SER A 287 -28.54 -11.84 10.09
N VAL A 288 -27.82 -12.93 10.34
CA VAL A 288 -26.50 -12.90 11.01
C VAL A 288 -25.47 -12.24 10.10
N ARG A 289 -25.42 -12.63 8.81
CA ARG A 289 -24.52 -12.03 7.82
C ARG A 289 -24.72 -10.53 7.70
N LYS A 290 -25.97 -10.07 7.50
CA LYS A 290 -26.31 -8.65 7.36
C LYS A 290 -25.87 -7.83 8.58
N ARG A 291 -26.14 -8.32 9.80
CA ARG A 291 -25.74 -7.63 11.04
C ARG A 291 -24.22 -7.52 11.19
N TYR A 292 -23.49 -8.60 10.88
CA TYR A 292 -22.03 -8.58 10.90
C TYR A 292 -21.46 -7.63 9.85
N TYR A 293 -21.96 -7.72 8.62
CA TYR A 293 -21.51 -6.95 7.45
C TYR A 293 -21.57 -5.45 7.71
N ARG A 294 -22.63 -4.96 8.38
CA ARG A 294 -22.78 -3.55 8.78
C ARG A 294 -21.57 -3.03 9.57
N SER A 295 -21.18 -3.74 10.63
CA SER A 295 -20.03 -3.37 11.47
C SER A 295 -18.68 -3.65 10.79
N PHE A 296 -18.59 -4.75 10.04
CA PHE A 296 -17.34 -5.19 9.42
C PHE A 296 -16.95 -4.26 8.26
N MET A 297 -17.88 -3.91 7.38
CA MET A 297 -17.62 -2.98 6.28
C MET A 297 -17.25 -1.58 6.78
N LEU A 298 -17.91 -1.09 7.83
CA LEU A 298 -17.55 0.18 8.45
C LEU A 298 -16.08 0.18 8.93
N SER A 299 -15.66 -0.91 9.60
CA SER A 299 -14.27 -1.09 10.03
C SER A 299 -13.30 -1.17 8.85
N LEU A 300 -13.63 -1.95 7.82
CA LEU A 300 -12.79 -2.12 6.64
C LEU A 300 -12.61 -0.80 5.86
N ARG A 301 -13.68 0.00 5.71
CA ARG A 301 -13.63 1.33 5.08
C ARG A 301 -12.79 2.30 5.91
N LYS A 302 -12.98 2.33 7.22
CA LYS A 302 -12.17 3.16 8.15
C LYS A 302 -10.67 2.80 8.07
N ASN A 303 -10.36 1.52 7.88
CA ASN A 303 -9.00 1.03 7.73
C ASN A 303 -8.46 1.15 6.30
N LYS A 304 -9.19 1.81 5.37
CA LYS A 304 -8.81 1.97 3.97
C LYS A 304 -8.44 0.64 3.29
N THR A 305 -9.24 -0.39 3.55
CA THR A 305 -9.03 -1.71 2.95
C THR A 305 -9.10 -1.59 1.42
N PRO A 306 -8.15 -2.18 0.66
CA PRO A 306 -8.15 -2.10 -0.80
C PRO A 306 -9.48 -2.54 -1.40
N LYS A 307 -10.01 -1.77 -2.36
CA LYS A 307 -11.34 -1.99 -2.98
C LYS A 307 -11.49 -3.40 -3.56
N TRP A 308 -10.43 -3.96 -4.15
CA TRP A 308 -10.46 -5.32 -4.70
C TRP A 308 -10.72 -6.41 -3.63
N LYS A 309 -10.24 -6.21 -2.38
CA LYS A 309 -10.53 -7.13 -1.25
C LYS A 309 -11.99 -7.02 -0.83
N LEU A 310 -12.53 -5.79 -0.78
CA LEU A 310 -13.94 -5.55 -0.48
C LEU A 310 -14.86 -6.18 -1.53
N ARG A 311 -14.50 -6.05 -2.80
CA ARG A 311 -15.19 -6.70 -3.93
C ARG A 311 -15.21 -8.23 -3.79
N ARG A 312 -14.05 -8.83 -3.49
CA ARG A 312 -13.95 -10.28 -3.25
C ARG A 312 -14.84 -10.74 -2.08
N LEU A 313 -14.82 -10.00 -0.97
CA LEU A 313 -15.67 -10.24 0.19
C LEU A 313 -17.16 -10.14 -0.18
N PHE A 314 -17.55 -9.08 -0.90
CA PHE A 314 -18.93 -8.88 -1.33
C PHE A 314 -19.40 -10.08 -2.15
N ARG A 315 -18.69 -10.42 -3.24
CA ARG A 315 -18.99 -11.59 -4.09
C ARG A 315 -19.09 -12.91 -3.31
N SER A 316 -18.21 -13.11 -2.33
CA SER A 316 -18.18 -14.35 -1.55
C SER A 316 -19.30 -14.42 -0.49
N SER A 317 -19.81 -13.29 -0.01
CA SER A 317 -20.76 -13.23 1.12
C SER A 317 -22.21 -13.01 0.71
N THR A 318 -22.45 -12.52 -0.50
CA THR A 318 -23.76 -12.44 -1.12
C THR A 318 -24.20 -13.80 -1.66
N ALA A 319 -25.45 -14.19 -1.40
CA ALA A 319 -26.01 -15.39 -2.02
C ALA A 319 -26.12 -15.18 -3.55
N THR A 320 -26.01 -16.25 -4.33
CA THR A 320 -26.20 -16.22 -5.79
C THR A 320 -27.62 -16.62 -6.22
N ASP A 321 -28.40 -17.19 -5.29
CA ASP A 321 -29.72 -17.76 -5.59
C ASP A 321 -30.81 -16.71 -5.36
N TYR A 322 -31.09 -15.93 -6.41
CA TYR A 322 -32.25 -15.05 -6.43
C TYR A 322 -33.16 -15.40 -7.60
N LYS A 323 -34.48 -15.35 -7.34
CA LYS A 323 -35.48 -15.60 -8.38
C LYS A 323 -35.42 -14.45 -9.38
N HIS A 324 -35.25 -14.78 -10.66
CA HIS A 324 -35.40 -13.79 -11.73
C HIS A 324 -36.80 -13.18 -11.66
N SER A 325 -36.85 -11.86 -11.48
CA SER A 325 -38.06 -11.03 -11.51
C SER A 325 -37.81 -9.92 -12.52
N ALA A 326 -38.84 -9.56 -13.28
CA ALA A 326 -38.80 -8.39 -14.16
C ALA A 326 -39.01 -7.07 -13.39
N ASP A 327 -39.49 -7.16 -12.14
CA ASP A 327 -39.82 -6.01 -11.30
C ASP A 327 -38.93 -5.92 -10.05
N CYS A 328 -38.87 -4.72 -9.45
CA CYS A 328 -38.27 -4.52 -8.14
C CYS A 328 -39.12 -5.21 -7.06
N THR A 329 -38.57 -6.28 -6.48
CA THR A 329 -39.26 -7.12 -5.47
C THR A 329 -38.63 -7.02 -4.08
N VAL A 330 -37.36 -6.62 -4.00
CA VAL A 330 -36.63 -6.42 -2.73
C VAL A 330 -37.07 -5.11 -2.05
N GLY A 331 -37.58 -4.16 -2.82
CA GLY A 331 -38.01 -2.83 -2.37
C GLY A 331 -37.07 -1.73 -2.86
N ASN A 332 -37.66 -0.58 -3.22
CA ASN A 332 -36.95 0.53 -3.84
C ASN A 332 -35.76 1.00 -2.98
N ILE A 333 -34.65 1.27 -3.66
CA ILE A 333 -33.47 1.87 -3.05
C ILE A 333 -33.78 3.35 -2.80
N THR A 334 -33.57 3.80 -1.57
CA THR A 334 -33.84 5.17 -1.09
C THR A 334 -32.61 5.71 -0.37
N ALA A 335 -32.59 7.01 -0.06
CA ALA A 335 -31.53 7.60 0.76
C ALA A 335 -31.32 6.86 2.10
N VAL A 336 -32.41 6.34 2.71
CA VAL A 336 -32.34 5.56 3.96
C VAL A 336 -31.66 4.20 3.75
N THR A 337 -31.94 3.51 2.66
CA THR A 337 -31.28 2.22 2.38
C THR A 337 -29.81 2.44 2.02
N ILE A 338 -29.49 3.51 1.28
CA ILE A 338 -28.11 3.91 0.95
C ILE A 338 -27.33 4.29 2.22
N ALA A 339 -27.96 4.92 3.21
CA ALA A 339 -27.31 5.34 4.46
C ALA A 339 -26.84 4.16 5.32
N ASP A 340 -27.45 2.96 5.22
CA ASP A 340 -27.02 1.78 5.99
C ASP A 340 -25.60 1.33 5.58
N ASP A 341 -24.73 1.02 6.53
CA ASP A 341 -23.34 0.62 6.25
C ASP A 341 -23.23 -0.72 5.51
N SER A 342 -24.26 -1.56 5.60
CA SER A 342 -24.32 -2.83 4.89
C SER A 342 -24.70 -2.67 3.42
N PHE A 343 -25.19 -1.51 2.96
CA PHE A 343 -25.50 -1.28 1.55
C PHE A 343 -24.29 -1.59 0.65
N PRO A 344 -24.47 -2.27 -0.51
CA PRO A 344 -25.73 -2.71 -1.13
C PRO A 344 -26.20 -4.13 -0.75
N TYR A 345 -25.76 -4.68 0.39
CA TYR A 345 -26.07 -6.05 0.80
C TYR A 345 -27.58 -6.31 0.91
N GLY A 346 -28.05 -7.34 0.20
CA GLY A 346 -29.46 -7.72 0.12
C GLY A 346 -30.09 -7.48 -1.24
N TYR A 347 -29.43 -6.73 -2.11
CA TYR A 347 -29.74 -6.65 -3.53
C TYR A 347 -28.75 -7.53 -4.29
N ASP A 348 -29.22 -8.30 -5.27
CA ASP A 348 -28.36 -8.78 -6.35
C ASP A 348 -28.22 -7.71 -7.44
N SER A 349 -27.41 -7.93 -8.48
CA SER A 349 -27.21 -6.93 -9.53
C SER A 349 -28.50 -6.61 -10.30
N ILE A 350 -29.38 -7.59 -10.51
CA ILE A 350 -30.65 -7.39 -11.24
C ILE A 350 -31.60 -6.55 -10.38
N GLN A 351 -31.81 -6.93 -9.12
CA GLN A 351 -32.64 -6.19 -8.19
C GLN A 351 -32.05 -4.82 -7.87
N PHE A 352 -30.72 -4.67 -7.84
CA PHE A 352 -30.07 -3.38 -7.71
C PHE A 352 -30.40 -2.46 -8.88
N ASP A 353 -30.35 -2.97 -10.12
CA ASP A 353 -30.75 -2.19 -11.30
C ASP A 353 -32.24 -1.81 -11.26
N LEU A 354 -33.12 -2.78 -11.06
CA LEU A 354 -34.57 -2.57 -11.07
C LEU A 354 -35.06 -1.67 -9.92
N CYS A 355 -34.44 -1.75 -8.75
CA CYS A 355 -34.85 -1.00 -7.56
C CYS A 355 -34.14 0.36 -7.41
N LEU A 356 -33.11 0.65 -8.19
CA LEU A 356 -32.39 1.92 -8.14
C LEU A 356 -32.95 2.91 -9.16
N ASP A 357 -33.72 3.87 -8.66
CA ASP A 357 -34.16 5.01 -9.44
C ASP A 357 -32.99 5.94 -9.80
N VAL A 358 -33.05 6.50 -11.00
CA VAL A 358 -32.01 7.34 -11.59
C VAL A 358 -31.88 8.69 -10.84
N THR A 359 -32.99 9.25 -10.37
CA THR A 359 -33.00 10.49 -9.57
C THR A 359 -32.40 10.24 -8.20
N VAL A 360 -32.81 9.15 -7.55
CA VAL A 360 -32.26 8.74 -6.24
C VAL A 360 -30.76 8.49 -6.33
N LEU A 361 -30.28 7.82 -7.39
CA LEU A 361 -28.86 7.63 -7.64
C LEU A 361 -28.14 8.98 -7.75
N ASN A 362 -28.69 9.90 -8.55
CA ASN A 362 -28.05 11.18 -8.81
C ASN A 362 -27.91 12.04 -7.54
N GLU A 363 -28.97 12.10 -6.73
CA GLU A 363 -28.98 12.86 -5.48
C GLU A 363 -28.06 12.28 -4.39
N ASN A 364 -27.76 10.97 -4.46
CA ASN A 364 -27.01 10.25 -3.43
C ASN A 364 -25.68 9.66 -3.96
N LEU A 365 -25.19 10.15 -5.10
CA LEU A 365 -24.11 9.52 -5.86
C LEU A 365 -22.86 9.26 -5.01
N ALA A 366 -22.41 10.25 -4.24
CA ALA A 366 -21.22 10.14 -3.40
C ALA A 366 -21.30 8.98 -2.40
N SER A 367 -22.45 8.79 -1.76
CA SER A 367 -22.66 7.69 -0.80
C SER A 367 -22.77 6.34 -1.49
N VAL A 368 -23.35 6.29 -2.69
CA VAL A 368 -23.43 5.06 -3.48
C VAL A 368 -22.05 4.61 -3.94
N THR A 369 -21.26 5.50 -4.56
CA THR A 369 -19.93 5.16 -5.11
C THR A 369 -18.89 4.90 -4.02
N GLU A 370 -19.06 5.46 -2.82
CA GLU A 370 -18.24 5.11 -1.66
C GLU A 370 -18.43 3.63 -1.25
N LYS A 371 -19.69 3.17 -1.26
CA LYS A 371 -20.10 1.87 -0.70
C LYS A 371 -20.08 0.72 -1.70
N VAL A 372 -20.38 0.99 -2.98
CA VAL A 372 -20.49 -0.02 -4.05
C VAL A 372 -19.13 -0.26 -4.71
N VAL A 373 -18.66 -1.51 -4.61
CA VAL A 373 -17.32 -1.92 -5.07
C VAL A 373 -17.33 -3.10 -6.04
N ASP A 374 -18.50 -3.68 -6.29
CA ASP A 374 -18.65 -4.79 -7.25
C ASP A 374 -18.88 -4.25 -8.66
N GLU A 375 -18.13 -4.80 -9.62
CA GLU A 375 -18.13 -4.33 -11.01
C GLU A 375 -19.52 -4.36 -11.65
N SER A 376 -20.35 -5.38 -11.36
CA SER A 376 -21.69 -5.47 -11.95
C SER A 376 -22.59 -4.31 -11.52
N TYR A 377 -22.48 -3.90 -10.27
CA TYR A 377 -23.25 -2.80 -9.70
C TYR A 377 -22.69 -1.46 -10.15
N GLN A 378 -21.37 -1.36 -10.29
CA GLN A 378 -20.71 -0.17 -10.82
C GLN A 378 -21.07 0.07 -12.29
N MET A 379 -21.16 -0.98 -13.11
CA MET A 379 -21.66 -0.88 -14.48
C MET A 379 -23.09 -0.34 -14.50
N ILE A 380 -23.98 -0.88 -13.66
CA ILE A 380 -25.36 -0.38 -13.52
C ILE A 380 -25.39 1.10 -13.12
N ILE A 381 -24.57 1.52 -12.16
CA ILE A 381 -24.46 2.93 -11.76
C ILE A 381 -24.05 3.78 -12.97
N LEU A 382 -22.99 3.38 -13.68
CA LEU A 382 -22.48 4.12 -14.83
C LEU A 382 -23.49 4.17 -15.98
N ASP A 383 -24.17 3.07 -16.28
CA ASP A 383 -25.20 2.97 -17.31
C ASP A 383 -26.39 3.89 -17.00
N LYS A 384 -26.84 3.92 -15.74
CA LYS A 384 -27.89 4.85 -15.29
C LYS A 384 -27.45 6.31 -15.41
N LEU A 385 -26.23 6.64 -15.02
CA LEU A 385 -25.69 8.01 -15.17
C LEU A 385 -25.54 8.42 -16.64
N ASN A 386 -25.21 7.48 -17.52
CA ASN A 386 -25.06 7.71 -18.95
C ASN A 386 -26.41 7.82 -19.71
N GLN A 387 -27.54 7.65 -19.03
CA GLN A 387 -28.84 7.89 -19.66
C GLN A 387 -28.92 9.35 -20.13
N VAL A 388 -29.16 9.53 -21.43
CA VAL A 388 -29.14 10.83 -22.12
C VAL A 388 -30.11 11.83 -21.49
N SER A 389 -31.19 11.37 -20.86
CA SER A 389 -32.16 12.19 -20.14
C SER A 389 -31.57 12.95 -18.95
N LEU A 390 -30.54 12.41 -18.29
CA LEU A 390 -29.85 13.08 -17.17
C LEU A 390 -28.80 14.09 -17.67
N TYR A 391 -27.95 13.65 -18.59
CA TYR A 391 -26.78 14.40 -19.01
C TYR A 391 -26.62 14.41 -20.55
N PRO A 392 -27.38 15.26 -21.27
CA PRO A 392 -27.38 15.28 -22.73
C PRO A 392 -26.01 15.59 -23.36
N SER A 393 -25.18 16.36 -22.65
CA SER A 393 -23.82 16.74 -23.09
C SER A 393 -22.71 15.86 -22.49
N GLY A 394 -23.08 14.74 -21.86
CA GLY A 394 -22.16 13.89 -21.11
C GLY A 394 -21.95 14.33 -19.66
N LEU A 395 -21.23 13.52 -18.88
CA LEU A 395 -21.16 13.69 -17.42
C LEU A 395 -20.41 14.98 -17.05
N PRO A 396 -21.03 15.87 -16.24
CA PRO A 396 -20.38 17.10 -15.79
C PRO A 396 -19.31 16.83 -14.73
N GLU A 397 -18.41 17.79 -14.52
CA GLU A 397 -17.29 17.72 -13.55
C GLU A 397 -17.75 17.22 -12.17
N SER A 398 -18.84 17.79 -11.65
CA SER A 398 -19.37 17.47 -10.31
C SER A 398 -19.79 16.01 -10.16
N VAL A 399 -20.19 15.35 -11.25
CA VAL A 399 -20.56 13.93 -11.26
C VAL A 399 -19.32 13.07 -11.42
N VAL A 400 -18.44 13.43 -12.35
CA VAL A 400 -17.19 12.70 -12.65
C VAL A 400 -16.30 12.62 -11.40
N GLN A 401 -16.20 13.71 -10.63
CA GLN A 401 -15.46 13.75 -9.36
C GLN A 401 -15.95 12.73 -8.34
N LEU A 402 -17.23 12.37 -8.38
CA LEU A 402 -17.87 11.48 -7.40
C LEU A 402 -17.86 10.01 -7.82
N LEU A 403 -17.38 9.67 -9.02
CA LEU A 403 -17.43 8.29 -9.51
C LEU A 403 -16.58 7.32 -8.67
N GLY A 404 -15.47 7.77 -8.08
CA GLY A 404 -14.56 6.92 -7.32
C GLY A 404 -14.19 5.65 -8.10
N SER A 405 -14.26 4.48 -7.46
CA SER A 405 -14.00 3.19 -8.11
C SER A 405 -14.97 2.83 -9.24
N THR A 406 -16.17 3.43 -9.31
CA THR A 406 -17.10 3.23 -10.45
C THR A 406 -16.51 3.75 -11.75
N SER A 407 -15.60 4.73 -11.70
CA SER A 407 -14.93 5.22 -12.91
C SER A 407 -14.13 4.11 -13.63
N ARG A 408 -13.69 3.06 -12.93
CA ARG A 408 -12.84 1.99 -13.49
C ARG A 408 -13.55 1.04 -14.45
N VAL A 409 -14.88 0.94 -14.36
CA VAL A 409 -15.67 0.12 -15.30
C VAL A 409 -15.94 0.84 -16.63
N ALA A 410 -15.62 2.12 -16.73
CA ALA A 410 -15.86 2.92 -17.93
C ALA A 410 -14.92 2.54 -19.06
N ASN A 411 -15.43 2.44 -20.28
CA ASN A 411 -14.59 2.29 -21.47
C ASN A 411 -14.15 3.66 -22.01
N VAL A 412 -13.28 3.67 -23.03
CA VAL A 412 -12.77 4.91 -23.64
C VAL A 412 -13.89 5.76 -24.27
N SER A 413 -14.96 5.15 -24.77
CA SER A 413 -16.14 5.85 -25.29
C SER A 413 -16.89 6.59 -24.19
N ASP A 414 -17.06 5.97 -23.02
CA ASP A 414 -17.66 6.61 -21.85
C ASP A 414 -16.82 7.81 -21.40
N ILE A 415 -15.51 7.60 -21.23
CA ILE A 415 -14.54 8.64 -20.83
C ILE A 415 -14.56 9.83 -21.81
N SER A 416 -14.75 9.57 -23.11
CA SER A 416 -14.79 10.63 -24.13
C SER A 416 -15.92 11.64 -23.90
N LYS A 417 -16.99 11.23 -23.21
CA LYS A 417 -18.18 12.03 -22.88
C LYS A 417 -18.05 12.75 -21.54
N TRP A 418 -16.98 12.55 -20.78
CA TRP A 418 -16.80 13.20 -19.48
C TRP A 418 -16.24 14.61 -19.62
N ASN A 419 -16.64 15.51 -18.72
CA ASN A 419 -15.97 16.79 -18.57
C ASN A 419 -14.81 16.65 -17.57
N ILE A 420 -13.57 16.84 -18.06
CA ILE A 420 -12.33 16.70 -17.30
C ILE A 420 -11.43 17.90 -17.64
N THR A 421 -11.60 18.98 -16.90
CA THR A 421 -11.03 20.31 -17.17
C THR A 421 -10.28 20.85 -15.96
N THR A 422 -10.66 20.41 -14.75
CA THR A 422 -10.03 20.85 -13.50
C THR A 422 -9.09 19.80 -12.93
N ILE A 423 -8.07 20.27 -12.20
CA ILE A 423 -7.11 19.40 -11.50
C ILE A 423 -7.81 18.55 -10.42
N ASP A 424 -8.88 19.06 -9.80
CA ASP A 424 -9.66 18.31 -8.81
C ASP A 424 -10.33 17.08 -9.43
N THR A 425 -10.89 17.21 -10.63
CA THR A 425 -11.48 16.08 -11.37
C THR A 425 -10.43 15.09 -11.81
N LEU A 426 -9.31 15.56 -12.36
CA LEU A 426 -8.20 14.69 -12.72
C LEU A 426 -7.68 13.92 -11.49
N SER A 427 -7.45 14.62 -10.37
CA SER A 427 -6.95 14.00 -9.14
C SER A 427 -7.94 13.01 -8.54
N SER A 428 -9.25 13.29 -8.62
CA SER A 428 -10.28 12.37 -8.12
C SER A 428 -10.30 11.08 -8.95
N LEU A 429 -10.19 11.18 -10.27
CA LEU A 429 -10.12 10.03 -11.16
C LEU A 429 -8.80 9.24 -10.99
N MET A 430 -7.69 9.92 -10.70
CA MET A 430 -6.36 9.30 -10.58
C MET A 430 -6.05 8.75 -9.18
N ASN A 431 -7.01 8.78 -8.27
CA ASN A 431 -6.84 8.23 -6.92
C ASN A 431 -6.52 6.72 -6.97
N PRO A 432 -5.35 6.26 -6.47
CA PRO A 432 -4.97 4.85 -6.50
C PRO A 432 -5.83 3.96 -5.59
N ASP A 433 -6.51 4.54 -4.59
CA ASP A 433 -7.40 3.80 -3.68
C ASP A 433 -8.64 3.24 -4.42
N ASP A 434 -8.99 3.82 -5.57
CA ASP A 434 -10.17 3.47 -6.37
C ASP A 434 -9.90 2.34 -7.39
N GLY A 435 -8.68 1.80 -7.42
CA GLY A 435 -8.24 0.73 -8.32
C GLY A 435 -7.40 1.24 -9.49
N ASP A 436 -6.85 0.30 -10.25
CA ASP A 436 -5.96 0.60 -11.37
C ASP A 436 -6.74 0.96 -12.64
N TRP A 437 -6.22 1.91 -13.40
CA TRP A 437 -6.64 2.16 -14.78
C TRP A 437 -5.89 1.24 -15.74
N THR A 438 -6.51 0.86 -16.86
CA THR A 438 -5.72 0.38 -18.00
C THR A 438 -4.90 1.53 -18.61
N SER A 439 -3.90 1.19 -19.41
CA SER A 439 -3.10 2.19 -20.13
C SER A 439 -3.97 3.04 -21.06
N GLU A 440 -4.94 2.42 -21.76
CA GLU A 440 -5.85 3.13 -22.66
C GLU A 440 -6.80 4.07 -21.92
N GLN A 441 -7.36 3.63 -20.79
CA GLN A 441 -8.29 4.43 -19.99
C GLN A 441 -7.57 5.64 -19.36
N SER A 442 -6.43 5.42 -18.71
CA SER A 442 -5.65 6.51 -18.10
C SER A 442 -5.16 7.51 -19.15
N LYS A 443 -4.68 7.02 -20.30
CA LYS A 443 -4.32 7.89 -21.43
C LYS A 443 -5.52 8.71 -21.90
N ALA A 444 -6.71 8.13 -22.00
CA ALA A 444 -7.92 8.84 -22.42
C ALA A 444 -8.30 9.95 -21.42
N VAL A 445 -8.28 9.66 -20.12
CA VAL A 445 -8.57 10.64 -19.05
C VAL A 445 -7.57 11.81 -19.10
N ILE A 446 -6.26 11.51 -19.11
CA ILE A 446 -5.22 12.55 -19.10
C ILE A 446 -5.26 13.37 -20.40
N THR A 447 -5.45 12.72 -21.55
CA THR A 447 -5.55 13.42 -22.84
C THR A 447 -6.76 14.35 -22.87
N LYS A 448 -7.89 13.95 -22.29
CA LYS A 448 -9.07 14.82 -22.18
C LYS A 448 -8.76 16.08 -21.38
N TYR A 449 -8.08 15.93 -20.25
CA TYR A 449 -7.59 17.04 -19.43
C TYR A 449 -6.66 18.00 -20.18
N LEU A 450 -5.71 17.45 -20.95
CA LEU A 450 -4.74 18.27 -21.69
C LEU A 450 -5.35 18.99 -22.90
N LYS A 451 -6.38 18.41 -23.54
CA LYS A 451 -7.01 18.96 -24.76
C LYS A 451 -7.68 20.32 -24.56
N VAL A 452 -8.01 20.71 -23.33
CA VAL A 452 -8.60 22.01 -23.02
C VAL A 452 -7.57 23.11 -22.71
N GLY A 453 -6.29 22.85 -23.00
CA GLY A 453 -5.20 23.82 -22.84
C GLY A 453 -4.41 23.67 -21.53
N ASN A 454 -4.74 22.68 -20.70
CA ASN A 454 -3.96 22.39 -19.49
C ASN A 454 -2.60 21.78 -19.83
N THR A 455 -1.63 21.94 -18.93
CA THR A 455 -0.26 21.42 -19.07
C THR A 455 0.10 20.47 -17.95
N LEU A 456 1.12 19.63 -18.15
CA LEU A 456 1.67 18.78 -17.09
C LEU A 456 2.60 19.59 -16.17
N GLY A 457 2.01 20.12 -15.10
CA GLY A 457 2.70 20.80 -14.00
C GLY A 457 2.99 19.88 -12.81
N THR A 458 3.56 20.48 -11.76
CA THR A 458 3.86 19.79 -10.50
C THR A 458 2.63 19.13 -9.87
N ASP A 459 1.49 19.82 -9.88
CA ASP A 459 0.25 19.31 -9.29
C ASP A 459 -0.33 18.15 -10.11
N GLU A 460 -0.30 18.25 -11.44
CA GLU A 460 -0.69 17.15 -12.33
C GLU A 460 0.16 15.91 -12.11
N PHE A 461 1.48 16.06 -11.97
CA PHE A 461 2.37 14.92 -11.72
C PHE A 461 2.04 14.21 -10.40
N ASN A 462 1.80 14.99 -9.35
CA ASN A 462 1.42 14.46 -8.06
C ASN A 462 0.04 13.77 -8.11
N ALA A 463 -0.87 14.25 -8.97
CA ALA A 463 -2.19 13.67 -9.16
C ALA A 463 -2.16 12.37 -10.00
N ILE A 464 -1.47 12.35 -11.14
CA ILE A 464 -1.50 11.21 -12.07
C ILE A 464 -0.61 10.04 -11.62
N GLY A 465 0.45 10.32 -10.85
CA GLY A 465 1.34 9.29 -10.31
C GLY A 465 1.87 8.32 -11.36
N SER A 466 1.69 7.02 -11.14
CA SER A 466 2.13 5.95 -12.05
C SER A 466 1.40 5.94 -13.40
N ASN A 467 0.22 6.57 -13.50
CA ASN A 467 -0.52 6.70 -14.75
C ASN A 467 0.17 7.63 -15.77
N LEU A 468 1.20 8.38 -15.35
CA LEU A 468 2.11 9.10 -16.25
C LEU A 468 2.66 8.18 -17.36
N CYS A 469 2.89 6.90 -17.04
CA CYS A 469 3.43 5.90 -17.96
C CYS A 469 2.44 5.45 -19.05
N SER A 470 1.20 5.94 -19.06
CA SER A 470 0.25 5.76 -20.16
C SER A 470 0.46 6.74 -21.32
N LEU A 471 1.21 7.83 -21.07
CA LEU A 471 1.41 8.90 -22.04
C LEU A 471 2.49 8.57 -23.06
N ASP A 472 2.32 9.07 -24.27
CA ASP A 472 3.31 8.92 -25.33
C ASP A 472 4.60 9.67 -24.99
N VAL A 473 5.74 9.16 -25.48
CA VAL A 473 7.06 9.78 -25.24
C VAL A 473 7.08 11.25 -25.70
N SER A 474 6.40 11.58 -26.80
CA SER A 474 6.28 12.94 -27.30
C SER A 474 5.61 13.88 -26.31
N VAL A 475 4.57 13.41 -25.60
CA VAL A 475 3.90 14.18 -24.53
C VAL A 475 4.82 14.33 -23.32
N LEU A 476 5.54 13.26 -22.94
CA LEU A 476 6.48 13.34 -21.82
C LEU A 476 7.64 14.31 -22.10
N GLN A 477 8.06 14.45 -23.37
CA GLN A 477 9.13 15.36 -23.76
C GLN A 477 8.74 16.86 -23.70
N THR A 478 7.44 17.19 -23.60
CA THR A 478 7.01 18.59 -23.43
C THR A 478 7.10 19.08 -21.98
N ILE A 479 7.42 18.18 -21.04
CA ILE A 479 7.50 18.49 -19.61
C ILE A 479 8.65 19.47 -19.36
N ASN A 480 8.33 20.55 -18.63
CA ASN A 480 9.34 21.48 -18.12
C ASN A 480 10.10 20.86 -16.94
N ALA A 481 11.43 20.87 -17.01
CA ALA A 481 12.32 20.38 -15.96
C ALA A 481 12.02 20.97 -14.57
N VAL A 482 11.70 22.27 -14.49
CA VAL A 482 11.39 22.94 -13.21
C VAL A 482 10.16 22.32 -12.51
N ASN A 483 9.20 21.82 -13.29
CA ASN A 483 8.00 21.19 -12.72
C ASN A 483 8.32 19.82 -12.08
N VAL A 484 9.33 19.12 -12.62
CA VAL A 484 9.81 17.83 -12.09
C VAL A 484 10.63 18.04 -10.82
N GLU A 485 11.45 19.10 -10.78
CA GLU A 485 12.24 19.45 -9.60
C GLU A 485 11.36 19.62 -8.34
N ASN A 486 10.20 20.27 -8.51
CA ASN A 486 9.27 20.58 -7.42
C ASN A 486 8.21 19.49 -7.20
N ALA A 487 8.23 18.40 -7.97
CA ALA A 487 7.28 17.30 -7.80
C ALA A 487 7.64 16.39 -6.61
N LEU A 488 6.64 15.64 -6.15
CA LEU A 488 6.90 14.45 -5.37
C LEU A 488 7.53 13.38 -6.26
N THR A 489 8.11 12.36 -5.64
CA THR A 489 8.73 11.27 -6.37
C THR A 489 7.74 10.60 -7.34
N LEU A 490 8.06 10.62 -8.63
CA LEU A 490 7.23 9.95 -9.64
C LEU A 490 7.47 8.44 -9.59
N ASP A 491 6.39 7.67 -9.61
CA ASP A 491 6.47 6.23 -9.81
C ASP A 491 6.54 5.92 -11.31
N VAL A 492 7.74 5.56 -11.78
CA VAL A 492 7.97 5.19 -13.18
C VAL A 492 8.11 3.69 -13.36
N SER A 493 7.72 2.86 -12.39
CA SER A 493 7.96 1.41 -12.42
C SER A 493 7.34 0.74 -13.65
N SER A 494 6.13 1.14 -14.04
CA SER A 494 5.36 0.65 -15.20
C SER A 494 5.80 1.21 -16.55
N CYS A 495 6.60 2.28 -16.58
CA CYS A 495 7.03 2.93 -17.82
C CYS A 495 7.90 2.02 -18.70
N SER A 496 7.72 2.14 -20.01
CA SER A 496 8.62 1.59 -21.03
C SER A 496 10.01 2.22 -20.95
N ILE A 497 10.99 1.59 -21.61
CA ILE A 497 12.37 2.10 -21.68
C ILE A 497 12.42 3.49 -22.30
N GLY A 498 11.64 3.75 -23.37
CA GLY A 498 11.58 5.05 -24.03
C GLY A 498 11.06 6.15 -23.11
N GLN A 499 9.98 5.87 -22.38
CA GLN A 499 9.39 6.81 -21.41
C GLN A 499 10.34 7.07 -20.23
N LYS A 500 10.97 6.02 -19.69
CA LYS A 500 12.00 6.16 -18.64
C LYS A 500 13.17 7.01 -19.10
N SER A 501 13.65 6.79 -20.33
CA SER A 501 14.75 7.59 -20.90
C SER A 501 14.40 9.07 -21.02
N ALA A 502 13.19 9.38 -21.51
CA ALA A 502 12.72 10.77 -21.58
C ALA A 502 12.65 11.42 -20.19
N LEU A 503 11.97 10.77 -19.23
CA LEU A 503 11.82 11.26 -17.86
C LEU A 503 13.17 11.39 -17.14
N TYR A 504 14.08 10.43 -17.33
CA TYR A 504 15.42 10.48 -16.78
C TYR A 504 16.20 11.70 -17.30
N ASN A 505 16.15 11.98 -18.61
CA ASN A 505 16.86 13.13 -19.18
C ASN A 505 16.31 14.47 -18.65
N ILE A 506 14.99 14.60 -18.55
CA ILE A 506 14.34 15.77 -17.97
C ILE A 506 14.74 15.94 -16.50
N THR A 507 14.68 14.86 -15.73
CA THR A 507 15.02 14.86 -14.29
C THR A 507 16.50 15.18 -14.06
N LYS A 508 17.39 14.59 -14.86
CA LYS A 508 18.84 14.87 -14.84
C LYS A 508 19.11 16.34 -15.10
N HIS A 509 18.42 16.94 -16.07
CA HIS A 509 18.54 18.37 -16.34
C HIS A 509 18.03 19.22 -15.16
N SER A 510 16.92 18.80 -14.55
CA SER A 510 16.31 19.47 -13.39
C SER A 510 17.27 19.54 -12.18
N PHE A 511 18.03 18.47 -11.94
CA PHE A 511 18.96 18.39 -10.80
C PHE A 511 20.43 18.66 -11.18
N ASN A 512 20.68 19.36 -12.29
CA ASN A 512 22.05 19.62 -12.78
C ASN A 512 22.91 20.38 -11.75
N SER A 513 22.31 21.24 -10.95
CA SER A 513 22.98 21.98 -9.86
C SER A 513 23.50 21.08 -8.73
N LEU A 514 22.98 19.85 -8.60
CA LEU A 514 23.35 18.90 -7.56
C LEU A 514 24.44 17.91 -7.99
N LEU A 515 24.98 18.02 -9.22
CA LEU A 515 26.04 17.13 -9.70
C LEU A 515 27.31 17.16 -8.84
N SER A 516 27.56 18.27 -8.12
CA SER A 516 28.66 18.38 -7.17
C SER A 516 28.47 17.57 -5.87
N ASP A 517 27.24 17.11 -5.59
CA ASP A 517 26.94 16.15 -4.53
C ASP A 517 26.35 14.86 -5.14
N PRO A 518 27.21 13.91 -5.54
CA PRO A 518 26.79 12.68 -6.19
C PRO A 518 25.81 11.83 -5.37
N THR A 519 25.87 11.91 -4.04
CA THR A 519 25.03 11.10 -3.16
C THR A 519 23.60 11.63 -3.18
N THR A 520 23.45 12.94 -2.96
CA THR A 520 22.14 13.61 -3.00
C THR A 520 21.52 13.54 -4.39
N PHE A 521 22.32 13.78 -5.44
CA PHE A 521 21.88 13.62 -6.82
C PHE A 521 21.38 12.20 -7.09
N TYR A 522 22.13 11.18 -6.65
CA TYR A 522 21.71 9.79 -6.81
C TYR A 522 20.38 9.50 -6.10
N PHE A 523 20.19 9.98 -4.88
CA PHE A 523 18.93 9.77 -4.17
C PHE A 523 17.74 10.32 -4.96
N LEU A 524 17.83 11.55 -5.46
CA LEU A 524 16.75 12.18 -6.24
C LEU A 524 16.50 11.51 -7.60
N ILE A 525 17.55 11.02 -8.27
CA ILE A 525 17.42 10.42 -9.61
C ILE A 525 17.14 8.91 -9.61
N SER A 526 17.47 8.21 -8.52
CA SER A 526 17.34 6.74 -8.44
C SER A 526 15.97 6.17 -8.82
N PRO A 527 14.83 6.82 -8.53
CA PRO A 527 13.51 6.33 -8.96
C PRO A 527 13.39 6.22 -10.49
N TYR A 528 14.11 7.07 -11.24
CA TYR A 528 14.04 7.18 -12.69
C TYR A 528 14.97 6.22 -13.44
N LEU A 529 15.91 5.58 -12.74
CA LEU A 529 16.93 4.73 -13.35
C LEU A 529 16.39 3.38 -13.86
N GLY A 530 15.17 3.00 -13.45
CA GLY A 530 14.55 1.73 -13.82
C GLY A 530 15.28 0.53 -13.18
N ASN A 531 14.57 -0.24 -12.36
CA ASN A 531 15.10 -1.54 -11.93
C ASN A 531 15.20 -2.45 -13.16
N LYS A 532 16.42 -2.67 -13.68
CA LYS A 532 16.66 -3.79 -14.59
C LYS A 532 16.22 -5.06 -13.85
N LYS A 533 15.08 -5.65 -14.22
CA LYS A 533 14.83 -7.07 -13.95
C LYS A 533 15.87 -7.83 -14.78
N ILE A 534 17.01 -8.15 -14.17
CA ILE A 534 18.07 -8.91 -14.83
C ILE A 534 17.55 -10.34 -15.00
N HIS A 535 17.23 -10.72 -16.24
CA HIS A 535 16.91 -12.10 -16.59
C HIS A 535 18.12 -13.01 -16.36
N LYS A 536 17.85 -14.20 -15.80
CA LYS A 536 18.76 -15.20 -15.23
C LYS A 536 19.90 -15.75 -16.10
N ASN A 537 20.13 -15.28 -17.32
CA ASN A 537 20.95 -16.01 -18.31
C ASN A 537 22.15 -15.25 -18.91
N ARG A 538 22.84 -14.37 -18.18
CA ARG A 538 24.21 -13.95 -18.57
C ARG A 538 25.13 -13.72 -17.36
N PRO A 539 26.37 -14.23 -17.36
CA PRO A 539 27.34 -13.98 -16.31
C PRO A 539 28.04 -12.65 -16.58
N THR A 540 27.43 -11.54 -16.15
CA THR A 540 28.12 -10.25 -16.03
C THR A 540 27.73 -9.59 -14.70
N TYR A 541 28.17 -10.22 -13.61
CA TYR A 541 28.19 -9.63 -12.28
C TYR A 541 29.41 -8.72 -12.13
N THR A 542 29.38 -7.53 -12.71
CA THR A 542 30.23 -6.39 -12.30
C THR A 542 29.62 -5.15 -12.93
N ILE A 543 29.04 -4.23 -12.13
CA ILE A 543 28.91 -2.78 -12.40
C ILE A 543 28.01 -2.07 -11.36
N PHE A 544 27.14 -2.75 -10.61
CA PHE A 544 26.32 -2.08 -9.57
C PHE A 544 26.87 -2.16 -8.13
N PHE A 545 27.99 -2.84 -7.90
CA PHE A 545 28.61 -2.90 -6.57
C PHE A 545 29.67 -1.81 -6.31
N THR A 546 30.04 -1.01 -7.32
CA THR A 546 31.18 -0.08 -7.19
C THR A 546 30.82 1.28 -6.55
N PHE A 547 29.57 1.51 -6.14
CA PHE A 547 29.19 2.67 -5.32
C PHE A 547 28.88 2.33 -3.85
N CYS A 548 29.14 1.09 -3.43
CA CYS A 548 29.02 0.65 -2.04
C CYS A 548 30.26 -0.16 -1.61
N VAL A 549 31.42 0.49 -1.65
CA VAL A 549 32.55 0.24 -0.72
C VAL A 549 33.00 1.59 -0.21
#